data_AF-A0A496P197-F1
#
_entry.id   AF-A0A496P197-F1
#
_cell.length_a   1.000
_cell.length_b   1.000
_cell.length_c   1.000
_cell.angle_alpha   90.00
_cell.angle_beta   90.00
_cell.angle_gamma   90.00
#
_symmetry.space_group_name_H-M   'P 1'
#
loop_
_entity.id
_entity.type
_entity.pdbx_description
1 polymer ?
#
loop_
_entity_poly.entity_id
_entity_poly.type
_entity_poly.pdbx_seq_one_letter_code
_entity_poly.pdbx_strand_id
1 'polypeptide(L)'
;MNIEEIKKKLQILLEFPQLKKHREVYINPVLKEEKVAQIEAENHITFPADYRTFITQIANGCVGPDYGLRSLKEATEDLMWKDRTIDLSTPFPYTEAWNEEEWLNSIDWDGGERPTPEQVEAYMDTKRISGCLQICHIGHGASYLLVVNGKEKGYIWLDSRQDYGGIWPEFNEKGEKLTFEMWYTDWLNEIVDPDKVRHYKSIQFIQKAFPKIEETDFRLMIYVLYEHYSDMNLASLIAQLYGLNPMDVYFEKEKFIQREKYDEQAVQEYEAKLRESGFYDWVEDEE
;
A
#
# COMPACT_ATOMS: atom_id res chain seq x y z
N MET A 1 13.46 -12.17 -3.87
CA MET A 1 12.98 -10.84 -4.30
C MET A 1 13.09 -10.63 -5.79
N ASN A 2 11.94 -10.43 -6.45
CA ASN A 2 11.86 -10.03 -7.85
C ASN A 2 11.97 -8.50 -7.99
N ILE A 3 13.19 -8.00 -8.12
CA ILE A 3 13.48 -6.55 -8.11
C ILE A 3 12.78 -5.82 -9.26
N GLU A 4 12.82 -6.40 -10.46
CA GLU A 4 12.25 -5.78 -11.67
C GLU A 4 10.73 -5.69 -11.59
N GLU A 5 10.07 -6.71 -11.05
CA GLU A 5 8.63 -6.68 -10.84
C GLU A 5 8.21 -5.62 -9.82
N ILE A 6 8.93 -5.50 -8.70
CA ILE A 6 8.66 -4.46 -7.69
C ILE A 6 8.85 -3.07 -8.30
N LYS A 7 9.94 -2.85 -9.03
CA LYS A 7 10.18 -1.57 -9.72
C LYS A 7 9.09 -1.24 -10.73
N LYS A 8 8.64 -2.22 -11.52
CA LYS A 8 7.53 -2.05 -12.46
C LYS A 8 6.26 -1.62 -11.73
N LYS A 9 5.89 -2.29 -10.65
CA LYS A 9 4.69 -1.97 -9.86
C LYS A 9 4.80 -0.60 -9.16
N LEU A 10 5.97 -0.24 -8.67
CA LEU A 10 6.23 1.10 -8.14
C LEU A 10 6.10 2.20 -9.21
N GLN A 11 6.54 1.93 -10.44
CA GLN A 11 6.36 2.84 -11.56
C GLN A 11 4.87 3.02 -11.93
N ILE A 12 4.08 1.94 -11.85
CA ILE A 12 2.63 2.01 -12.04
C ILE A 12 1.99 2.89 -10.96
N LEU A 13 2.44 2.82 -9.70
CA LEU A 13 1.94 3.72 -8.64
C LEU A 13 2.31 5.19 -8.88
N LEU A 14 3.47 5.47 -9.47
CA LEU A 14 3.84 6.84 -9.86
C LEU A 14 2.96 7.38 -11.00
N GLU A 15 2.59 6.51 -11.94
CA GLU A 15 1.70 6.85 -13.06
C GLU A 15 0.25 7.02 -12.61
N PHE A 16 -0.22 6.13 -11.72
CA PHE A 16 -1.59 6.09 -11.20
C PHE A 16 -1.62 6.25 -9.67
N PRO A 17 -1.31 7.45 -9.13
CA PRO A 17 -1.29 7.68 -7.69
C PRO A 17 -2.66 7.50 -7.03
N GLN A 18 -3.75 7.52 -7.81
CA GLN A 18 -5.12 7.30 -7.33
C GLN A 18 -5.31 5.87 -6.77
N LEU A 19 -4.47 4.91 -7.16
CA LEU A 19 -4.44 3.56 -6.57
C LEU A 19 -4.14 3.63 -5.06
N LYS A 20 -3.31 4.58 -4.62
CA LYS A 20 -3.06 4.85 -3.20
C LYS A 20 -3.98 5.96 -2.70
N LYS A 21 -5.14 5.57 -2.18
CA LYS A 21 -6.08 6.52 -1.57
C LYS A 21 -5.41 7.30 -0.42
N HIS A 22 -5.64 8.61 -0.41
CA HIS A 22 -5.35 9.54 0.70
C HIS A 22 -3.87 9.75 1.10
N ARG A 23 -2.88 9.37 0.28
CA ARG A 23 -1.46 9.62 0.58
C ARG A 23 -0.62 9.85 -0.69
N GLU A 24 0.53 10.49 -0.53
CA GLU A 24 1.48 10.73 -1.61
C GLU A 24 2.21 9.45 -1.99
N VAL A 25 2.46 9.29 -3.30
CA VAL A 25 3.34 8.25 -3.83
C VAL A 25 4.73 8.84 -3.98
N TYR A 26 5.73 8.20 -3.39
CA TYR A 26 7.11 8.65 -3.42
C TYR A 26 8.06 7.45 -3.45
N ILE A 27 9.29 7.68 -3.92
CA ILE A 27 10.36 6.68 -3.92
C ILE A 27 11.66 7.41 -3.57
N ASN A 28 12.24 7.11 -2.42
CA ASN A 28 13.52 7.70 -2.04
C ASN A 28 14.69 7.01 -2.76
N PRO A 29 15.79 7.73 -3.01
CA PRO A 29 17.00 7.14 -3.57
C PRO A 29 17.51 5.95 -2.76
N VAL A 30 18.09 4.96 -3.45
CA VAL A 30 18.75 3.82 -2.82
C VAL A 30 19.97 4.25 -1.98
N LEU A 31 20.30 3.46 -0.98
CA LEU A 31 21.55 3.56 -0.25
C LEU A 31 22.68 2.88 -1.01
N LYS A 32 23.89 3.45 -0.90
CA LYS A 32 25.10 2.79 -1.39
C LYS A 32 25.48 1.63 -0.45
N GLU A 33 26.04 0.56 -1.02
CA GLU A 33 26.49 -0.61 -0.28
C GLU A 33 27.45 -0.25 0.87
N GLU A 34 28.36 0.70 0.65
CA GLU A 34 29.31 1.13 1.68
C GLU A 34 28.60 1.78 2.88
N LYS A 35 27.51 2.51 2.63
CA LYS A 35 26.74 3.14 3.70
C LYS A 35 25.98 2.10 4.52
N VAL A 36 25.40 1.09 3.87
CA VAL A 36 24.70 0.01 4.57
C VAL A 36 25.69 -0.82 5.38
N ALA A 37 26.84 -1.18 4.80
CA ALA A 37 27.91 -1.91 5.50
C ALA A 37 28.46 -1.13 6.71
N GLN A 38 28.59 0.20 6.59
CA GLN A 38 28.96 1.04 7.72
C GLN A 38 27.95 0.94 8.87
N ILE A 39 26.65 1.07 8.59
CA ILE A 39 25.59 1.02 9.61
C ILE A 39 25.56 -0.36 10.29
N GLU A 40 25.69 -1.43 9.53
CA GLU A 40 25.79 -2.79 10.06
C GLU A 40 26.99 -2.95 11.01
N ALA A 41 28.15 -2.43 10.62
CA ALA A 41 29.35 -2.48 11.45
C ALA A 41 29.22 -1.66 12.73
N GLU A 42 28.64 -0.45 12.65
CA GLU A 42 28.39 0.45 13.78
C GLU A 42 27.43 -0.16 14.81
N ASN A 43 26.45 -0.96 14.34
CA ASN A 43 25.44 -1.59 15.19
C ASN A 43 25.76 -3.06 15.52
N HIS A 44 26.84 -3.62 14.99
CA HIS A 44 27.22 -5.04 15.12
C HIS A 44 26.12 -6.02 14.67
N ILE A 45 25.42 -5.68 13.58
CA ILE A 45 24.36 -6.50 13.00
C ILE A 45 24.65 -6.80 11.53
N THR A 46 23.80 -7.64 10.94
CA THR A 46 23.64 -7.73 9.49
C THR A 46 22.16 -7.59 9.21
N PHE A 47 21.76 -6.81 8.20
CA PHE A 47 20.36 -6.70 7.85
C PHE A 47 19.81 -8.02 7.26
N PRO A 48 18.50 -8.26 7.34
CA PRO A 48 17.83 -9.28 6.54
C PRO A 48 18.15 -9.09 5.05
N ALA A 49 18.41 -10.19 4.33
CA ALA A 49 18.94 -10.14 2.97
C ALA A 49 17.97 -9.47 1.97
N ASP A 50 16.67 -9.72 2.14
CA ASP A 50 15.59 -9.09 1.39
C ASP A 50 15.53 -7.57 1.63
N TYR A 51 15.54 -7.14 2.89
CA TYR A 51 15.55 -5.71 3.25
C TYR A 51 16.81 -5.00 2.77
N ARG A 52 18.00 -5.63 2.94
CA ARG A 52 19.26 -5.07 2.43
C ARG A 52 19.20 -4.85 0.92
N THR A 53 18.70 -5.85 0.19
CA THR A 53 18.54 -5.76 -1.27
C THR A 53 17.56 -4.64 -1.63
N PHE A 54 16.49 -4.47 -0.86
CA PHE A 54 15.49 -3.43 -1.10
C PHE A 54 16.07 -2.03 -0.97
N ILE A 55 16.75 -1.74 0.15
CA ILE A 55 17.30 -0.40 0.41
C ILE A 55 18.47 -0.03 -0.49
N THR A 56 19.15 -1.01 -1.09
CA THR A 56 20.31 -0.79 -1.99
C THR A 56 19.95 -0.81 -3.47
N GLN A 57 18.84 -1.45 -3.86
CA GLN A 57 18.50 -1.64 -5.28
C GLN A 57 17.12 -1.12 -5.68
N ILE A 58 16.22 -0.88 -4.72
CA ILE A 58 14.84 -0.44 -4.96
C ILE A 58 14.62 0.96 -4.38
N ALA A 59 14.60 1.12 -3.05
CA ALA A 59 14.34 2.40 -2.40
C ALA A 59 14.73 2.42 -0.91
N ASN A 60 15.21 3.55 -0.40
CA ASN A 60 15.40 3.79 1.04
C ASN A 60 14.17 4.47 1.66
N GLY A 61 13.06 3.73 1.71
CA GLY A 61 11.74 4.27 2.01
C GLY A 61 11.02 4.75 0.75
N CYS A 62 9.72 4.48 0.68
CA CYS A 62 8.89 4.74 -0.48
C CYS A 62 7.41 4.58 -0.12
N VAL A 63 6.54 4.71 -1.11
CA VAL A 63 5.16 4.26 -1.01
C VAL A 63 5.11 2.82 -0.51
N GLY A 64 4.19 2.56 0.40
CA GLY A 64 4.06 1.31 1.13
C GLY A 64 2.68 1.20 1.76
N PRO A 65 2.46 0.13 2.56
CA PRO A 65 1.28 0.00 3.40
C PRO A 65 1.02 1.27 4.21
N ASP A 66 -0.26 1.55 4.50
CA ASP A 66 -0.67 2.64 5.40
C ASP A 66 -0.03 4.01 5.09
N TYR A 67 0.92 4.47 5.93
CA TYR A 67 1.63 5.75 5.79
C TYR A 67 2.91 5.66 4.93
N GLY A 68 3.19 4.51 4.34
CA GLY A 68 4.38 4.25 3.55
C GLY A 68 5.53 3.68 4.36
N LEU A 69 6.58 3.33 3.63
CA LEU A 69 7.81 2.75 4.17
C LEU A 69 8.78 3.87 4.55
N ARG A 70 9.15 3.93 5.82
CA ARG A 70 10.13 4.88 6.37
C ARG A 70 11.52 4.58 5.82
N SER A 71 12.33 5.63 5.65
CA SER A 71 13.75 5.44 5.35
C SER A 71 14.46 4.73 6.50
N LEU A 72 15.62 4.12 6.25
CA LEU A 72 16.41 3.44 7.28
C LEU A 72 16.71 4.36 8.48
N LYS A 73 16.97 5.65 8.23
CA LYS A 73 17.22 6.62 9.30
C LYS A 73 15.96 6.81 10.15
N GLU A 74 14.84 7.15 9.50
CA GLU A 74 13.59 7.37 10.21
C GLU A 74 13.17 6.10 10.96
N ALA A 75 13.34 4.91 10.39
CA ALA A 75 12.93 3.66 11.02
C ALA A 75 13.69 3.31 12.31
N THR A 76 14.82 4.00 12.60
CA THR A 76 15.53 3.91 13.89
C THR A 76 15.04 4.91 14.93
N GLU A 77 14.29 5.92 14.52
CA GLU A 77 13.70 6.93 15.41
C GLU A 77 12.35 6.43 15.92
N ASP A 78 12.14 6.47 17.24
CA ASP A 78 10.87 6.06 17.82
C ASP A 78 9.73 6.98 17.36
N LEU A 79 8.61 6.38 16.95
CA LEU A 79 7.47 7.11 16.40
C LEU A 79 6.78 8.01 17.43
N MET A 80 6.76 7.58 18.70
CA MET A 80 6.09 8.32 19.78
C MET A 80 6.99 9.41 20.35
N TRP A 81 8.28 9.10 20.53
CA TRP A 81 9.28 9.99 21.10
C TRP A 81 10.47 10.14 20.14
N LYS A 82 10.39 11.13 19.28
CA LYS A 82 11.39 11.39 18.22
C LYS A 82 12.81 11.68 18.73
N ASP A 83 12.97 11.97 20.01
CA ASP A 83 14.27 12.12 20.68
C ASP A 83 14.89 10.79 21.13
N ARG A 84 14.17 9.67 20.97
CA ARG A 84 14.64 8.32 21.27
C ARG A 84 15.02 7.58 19.99
N THR A 85 16.07 6.78 20.10
CA THR A 85 16.56 5.89 19.05
C THR A 85 16.44 4.45 19.51
N ILE A 86 15.98 3.59 18.63
CA ILE A 86 15.90 2.15 18.87
C ILE A 86 17.30 1.56 18.76
N ASP A 87 17.74 0.86 19.80
CA ASP A 87 19.03 0.17 19.80
C ASP A 87 18.95 -1.10 18.94
N LEU A 88 19.65 -1.10 17.80
CA LEU A 88 19.71 -2.26 16.91
C LEU A 88 20.69 -3.35 17.39
N SER A 89 21.65 -2.99 18.26
CA SER A 89 22.72 -3.89 18.71
C SER A 89 22.26 -4.87 19.78
N THR A 90 21.26 -4.47 20.59
CA THR A 90 20.56 -5.37 21.51
C THR A 90 19.58 -6.25 20.73
N PRO A 91 19.63 -7.59 20.89
CA PRO A 91 18.70 -8.50 20.22
C PRO A 91 17.25 -8.27 20.62
N PHE A 92 16.33 -8.39 19.65
CA PHE A 92 14.90 -8.39 19.92
C PHE A 92 14.52 -9.49 20.93
N PRO A 93 13.78 -9.17 22.00
CA PRO A 93 13.65 -10.05 23.16
C PRO A 93 12.62 -11.18 22.98
N TYR A 94 11.75 -11.11 21.97
CA TYR A 94 10.60 -11.99 21.85
C TYR A 94 10.76 -13.01 20.71
N THR A 95 10.19 -14.20 20.91
CA THR A 95 10.00 -15.24 19.87
C THR A 95 8.52 -15.61 19.68
N GLU A 96 7.69 -15.16 20.60
CA GLU A 96 6.23 -15.31 20.64
C GLU A 96 5.63 -13.93 20.95
N ALA A 97 4.32 -13.78 20.74
CA ALA A 97 3.65 -12.54 21.07
C ALA A 97 3.87 -12.12 22.53
N TRP A 98 3.94 -10.82 22.76
CA TRP A 98 4.17 -10.26 24.09
C TRP A 98 3.16 -9.16 24.40
N ASN A 99 2.62 -9.21 25.62
CA ASN A 99 1.94 -8.07 26.24
C ASN A 99 2.10 -8.14 27.77
N GLU A 100 1.83 -7.04 28.47
CA GLU A 100 1.83 -6.97 29.95
C GLU A 100 0.43 -7.31 30.48
N GLU A 101 -0.09 -8.51 30.18
CA GLU A 101 -1.48 -8.89 30.46
C GLU A 101 -1.87 -8.74 31.93
N GLU A 102 -0.98 -9.12 32.86
CA GLU A 102 -1.25 -9.02 34.30
C GLU A 102 -1.48 -7.57 34.73
N TRP A 103 -0.63 -6.65 34.27
CA TRP A 103 -0.77 -5.23 34.56
C TRP A 103 -2.00 -4.63 33.86
N LEU A 104 -2.22 -4.94 32.58
CA LEU A 104 -3.34 -4.40 31.81
C LEU A 104 -4.70 -4.84 32.37
N ASN A 105 -4.80 -6.10 32.80
CA ASN A 105 -6.01 -6.65 33.42
C ASN A 105 -6.27 -6.13 34.85
N SER A 106 -5.27 -5.51 35.48
CA SER A 106 -5.41 -4.92 36.82
C SER A 106 -6.09 -3.54 36.79
N ILE A 107 -6.18 -2.91 35.61
CA ILE A 107 -6.72 -1.56 35.43
C ILE A 107 -8.24 -1.63 35.18
N ASP A 108 -9.01 -0.86 35.95
CA ASP A 108 -10.45 -0.70 35.75
C ASP A 108 -10.75 0.31 34.62
N TRP A 109 -10.59 -0.14 33.37
CA TRP A 109 -10.79 0.70 32.18
C TRP A 109 -12.21 1.29 32.09
N ASP A 110 -13.22 0.48 32.46
CA ASP A 110 -14.66 0.83 32.44
C ASP A 110 -15.00 1.81 33.57
N GLY A 111 -14.34 1.68 34.72
CA GLY A 111 -14.40 2.65 35.82
C GLY A 111 -13.64 3.95 35.55
N GLY A 112 -12.94 4.06 34.41
CA GLY A 112 -12.20 5.24 34.00
C GLY A 112 -10.76 5.30 34.54
N GLU A 113 -10.26 4.24 35.16
CA GLU A 113 -8.85 4.14 35.57
C GLU A 113 -7.95 4.19 34.34
N ARG A 114 -6.80 4.84 34.46
CA ARG A 114 -5.79 4.93 33.40
C ARG A 114 -4.40 4.71 34.00
N PRO A 115 -3.49 4.09 33.24
CA PRO A 115 -2.08 4.00 33.58
C PRO A 115 -1.47 5.32 34.08
N THR A 116 -0.58 5.24 35.05
CA THR A 116 0.28 6.39 35.40
C THR A 116 1.29 6.64 34.28
N PRO A 117 1.81 7.88 34.13
CA PRO A 117 2.84 8.19 33.15
C PRO A 117 4.07 7.27 33.23
N GLU A 118 4.48 6.87 34.43
CA GLU A 118 5.62 5.97 34.63
C GLU A 118 5.34 4.56 34.12
N GLN A 119 4.10 4.07 34.26
CA GLN A 119 3.69 2.78 33.72
C GLN A 119 3.65 2.82 32.19
N VAL A 120 3.12 3.91 31.60
CA VAL A 120 3.13 4.11 30.15
C VAL A 120 4.56 4.19 29.62
N GLU A 121 5.43 4.96 30.29
CA GLU A 121 6.84 5.11 29.91
C GLU A 121 7.57 3.76 29.93
N ALA A 122 7.35 2.92 30.94
CA ALA A 122 7.96 1.59 31.03
C ALA A 122 7.41 0.60 29.99
N TYR A 123 6.10 0.68 29.70
CA TYR A 123 5.45 -0.17 28.70
C TYR A 123 5.90 0.16 27.27
N MET A 124 6.09 1.45 27.01
CA MET A 124 6.46 1.96 25.69
C MET A 124 7.98 2.11 25.49
N ASP A 125 8.81 1.78 26.48
CA ASP A 125 10.28 1.86 26.39
C ASP A 125 10.78 1.15 25.12
N THR A 126 11.66 1.83 24.37
CA THR A 126 12.34 1.30 23.18
C THR A 126 13.07 -0.03 23.41
N LYS A 127 13.44 -0.38 24.66
CA LYS A 127 13.99 -1.70 24.99
C LYS A 127 13.08 -2.86 24.58
N ARG A 128 11.75 -2.65 24.57
CA ARG A 128 10.76 -3.64 24.13
C ARG A 128 10.81 -3.93 22.63
N ILE A 129 11.40 -3.02 21.86
CA ILE A 129 11.55 -3.13 20.40
C ILE A 129 13.02 -3.00 19.97
N SER A 130 13.95 -3.28 20.88
CA SER A 130 15.38 -3.39 20.54
C SER A 130 15.59 -4.41 19.42
N GLY A 131 16.61 -4.19 18.59
CA GLY A 131 16.89 -5.07 17.46
C GLY A 131 15.88 -4.98 16.32
N CYS A 132 14.99 -3.98 16.32
CA CYS A 132 13.99 -3.75 15.28
C CYS A 132 14.13 -2.39 14.59
N LEU A 133 13.60 -2.31 13.37
CA LEU A 133 13.31 -1.07 12.67
C LEU A 133 11.79 -0.85 12.68
N GLN A 134 11.31 0.33 13.09
CA GLN A 134 9.91 0.73 12.91
C GLN A 134 9.70 1.19 11.47
N ILE A 135 9.40 0.27 10.56
CA ILE A 135 9.46 0.49 9.11
C ILE A 135 8.20 1.15 8.53
N CYS A 136 7.05 1.03 9.17
CA CYS A 136 5.79 1.58 8.65
C CYS A 136 4.83 1.93 9.79
N HIS A 137 4.31 3.16 9.79
CA HIS A 137 3.30 3.60 10.74
C HIS A 137 1.90 3.31 10.19
N ILE A 138 1.01 2.75 11.02
CA ILE A 138 -0.33 2.31 10.57
C ILE A 138 -1.47 3.26 10.98
N GLY A 139 -1.14 4.37 11.63
CA GLY A 139 -2.15 5.19 12.31
C GLY A 139 -2.23 4.85 13.79
N HIS A 140 -2.90 5.71 14.55
CA HIS A 140 -3.11 5.53 16.00
C HIS A 140 -1.84 5.27 16.84
N GLY A 141 -0.64 5.53 16.28
CA GLY A 141 0.67 5.32 16.90
C GLY A 141 1.19 3.87 16.88
N ALA A 142 0.49 2.94 16.22
CA ALA A 142 1.00 1.59 15.97
C ALA A 142 1.93 1.54 14.74
N SER A 143 2.77 0.50 14.67
CA SER A 143 3.73 0.35 13.57
C SER A 143 4.14 -1.08 13.27
N TYR A 144 4.49 -1.36 12.02
CA TYR A 144 5.21 -2.57 11.65
C TYR A 144 6.68 -2.43 12.00
N LEU A 145 7.20 -3.47 12.64
CA LEU A 145 8.59 -3.69 12.98
C LEU A 145 9.21 -4.69 12.00
N LEU A 146 10.42 -4.41 11.53
CA LEU A 146 11.29 -5.42 10.94
C LEU A 146 12.36 -5.79 11.96
N VAL A 147 12.41 -7.06 12.37
CA VAL A 147 13.46 -7.55 13.26
C VAL A 147 14.77 -7.68 12.47
N VAL A 148 15.80 -6.94 12.88
CA VAL A 148 17.13 -6.95 12.25
C VAL A 148 18.18 -7.64 13.10
N ASN A 149 17.91 -7.86 14.39
CA ASN A 149 18.77 -8.56 15.33
C ASN A 149 17.97 -9.37 16.34
N GLY A 150 18.38 -10.62 16.61
CA GLY A 150 17.68 -11.55 17.49
C GLY A 150 17.20 -12.82 16.77
N LYS A 151 16.51 -13.69 17.51
CA LYS A 151 16.05 -15.00 17.02
C LYS A 151 15.03 -14.90 15.89
N GLU A 152 14.31 -13.78 15.84
CA GLU A 152 13.24 -13.49 14.89
C GLU A 152 13.70 -12.64 13.71
N LYS A 153 15.02 -12.50 13.52
CA LYS A 153 15.60 -11.69 12.45
C LYS A 153 15.01 -12.04 11.08
N GLY A 154 14.57 -11.02 10.37
CA GLY A 154 13.99 -11.10 9.03
C GLY A 154 12.47 -11.15 9.00
N TYR A 155 11.81 -11.29 10.16
CA TYR A 155 10.36 -11.34 10.23
C TYR A 155 9.74 -10.00 10.61
N ILE A 156 8.50 -9.81 10.13
CA ILE A 156 7.65 -8.66 10.43
C ILE A 156 6.85 -8.93 11.70
N TRP A 157 6.83 -7.92 12.55
CA TRP A 157 6.03 -7.87 13.77
C TRP A 157 5.19 -6.59 13.76
N LEU A 158 4.08 -6.60 14.49
CA LEU A 158 3.23 -5.46 14.73
C LEU A 158 3.45 -4.95 16.15
N ASP A 159 3.79 -3.67 16.29
CA ASP A 159 3.82 -2.93 17.54
C ASP A 159 2.49 -2.20 17.73
N SER A 160 1.61 -2.77 18.55
CA SER A 160 0.31 -2.22 18.92
C SER A 160 0.29 -1.69 20.36
N ARG A 161 1.46 -1.43 20.97
CA ARG A 161 1.53 -0.97 22.36
C ARG A 161 0.81 0.36 22.57
N GLN A 162 0.69 1.21 21.55
CA GLN A 162 -0.05 2.47 21.70
C GLN A 162 -1.52 2.28 22.10
N ASP A 163 -2.12 1.16 21.68
CA ASP A 163 -3.49 0.75 22.04
C ASP A 163 -3.50 -0.31 23.15
N TYR A 164 -2.39 -0.48 23.88
CA TYR A 164 -2.17 -1.54 24.87
C TYR A 164 -2.32 -2.96 24.30
N GLY A 165 -2.17 -3.10 22.98
CA GLY A 165 -2.33 -4.37 22.28
C GLY A 165 -1.12 -5.29 22.39
N GLY A 166 0.06 -4.78 22.77
CA GLY A 166 1.29 -5.56 22.81
C GLY A 166 2.02 -5.63 21.46
N ILE A 167 2.89 -6.63 21.31
CA ILE A 167 3.75 -6.84 20.14
C ILE A 167 3.54 -8.26 19.61
N TRP A 168 3.20 -8.39 18.32
CA TRP A 168 2.77 -9.65 17.71
C TRP A 168 3.54 -9.98 16.44
N PRO A 169 3.87 -11.26 16.16
CA PRO A 169 4.40 -11.64 14.86
C PRO A 169 3.29 -11.62 13.80
N GLU A 170 3.62 -11.16 12.60
CA GLU A 170 2.70 -11.18 11.46
C GLU A 170 2.83 -12.49 10.65
N PHE A 171 1.70 -13.00 10.17
CA PHE A 171 1.62 -14.25 9.42
C PHE A 171 0.85 -14.08 8.13
N ASN A 172 1.21 -14.86 7.11
CA ASN A 172 0.38 -15.02 5.93
C ASN A 172 -0.83 -15.95 6.21
N GLU A 173 -1.71 -16.10 5.23
CA GLU A 173 -2.90 -16.96 5.32
C GLU A 173 -2.59 -18.45 5.61
N LYS A 174 -1.34 -18.89 5.35
CA LYS A 174 -0.87 -20.25 5.61
C LYS A 174 -0.27 -20.43 7.01
N GLY A 175 -0.22 -19.36 7.81
CA GLY A 175 0.39 -19.37 9.15
C GLY A 175 1.91 -19.31 9.13
N GLU A 176 2.54 -18.88 8.02
CA GLU A 176 3.98 -18.66 7.93
C GLU A 176 4.31 -17.22 8.33
N LYS A 177 5.37 -17.00 9.11
CA LYS A 177 5.80 -15.65 9.50
C LYS A 177 6.18 -14.83 8.27
N LEU A 178 5.69 -13.60 8.19
CA LEU A 178 5.98 -12.71 7.08
C LEU A 178 7.43 -12.25 7.13
N THR A 179 8.15 -12.42 6.01
CA THR A 179 9.42 -11.72 5.76
C THR A 179 9.15 -10.31 5.25
N PHE A 180 10.18 -9.45 5.18
CA PHE A 180 10.02 -8.12 4.60
C PHE A 180 9.57 -8.18 3.15
N GLU A 181 10.15 -9.09 2.35
CA GLU A 181 9.75 -9.30 0.96
C GLU A 181 8.27 -9.67 0.86
N MET A 182 7.82 -10.71 1.57
CA MET A 182 6.44 -11.18 1.54
C MET A 182 5.47 -10.05 1.88
N TRP A 183 5.68 -9.40 3.03
CA TRP A 183 4.83 -8.32 3.52
C TRP A 183 4.73 -7.16 2.52
N TYR A 184 5.85 -6.73 1.94
CA TYR A 184 5.84 -5.62 0.99
C TYR A 184 5.21 -6.01 -0.36
N THR A 185 5.51 -7.20 -0.87
CA THR A 185 4.97 -7.65 -2.16
C THR A 185 3.48 -7.98 -2.09
N ASP A 186 3.00 -8.51 -0.97
CA ASP A 186 1.58 -8.82 -0.79
C ASP A 186 0.74 -7.53 -0.87
N TRP A 187 1.16 -6.48 -0.15
CA TRP A 187 0.56 -5.16 -0.28
C TRP A 187 0.65 -4.60 -1.71
N LEU A 188 1.81 -4.72 -2.35
CA LEU A 188 2.02 -4.19 -3.69
C LEU A 188 1.14 -4.91 -4.73
N ASN A 189 0.91 -6.22 -4.56
CA ASN A 189 0.02 -7.02 -5.40
C ASN A 189 -1.44 -6.60 -5.22
N GLU A 190 -1.87 -6.33 -3.99
CA GLU A 190 -3.24 -5.88 -3.72
C GLU A 190 -3.54 -4.51 -4.31
N ILE A 191 -2.59 -3.58 -4.21
CA ILE A 191 -2.80 -2.20 -4.63
C ILE A 191 -2.57 -1.98 -6.13
N VAL A 192 -1.64 -2.75 -6.72
CA VAL A 192 -1.39 -2.78 -8.17
C VAL A 192 -2.07 -4.00 -8.80
N ASP A 193 -3.33 -4.19 -8.42
CA ASP A 193 -4.20 -5.21 -8.99
C ASP A 193 -4.47 -4.90 -10.48
N PRO A 194 -4.35 -5.88 -11.39
CA PRO A 194 -4.52 -5.66 -12.83
C PRO A 194 -5.85 -5.00 -13.21
N ASP A 195 -6.96 -5.36 -12.56
CA ASP A 195 -8.27 -4.79 -12.88
C ASP A 195 -8.36 -3.31 -12.46
N LYS A 196 -7.77 -2.97 -11.30
CA LYS A 196 -7.66 -1.57 -10.87
C LYS A 196 -6.78 -0.76 -11.82
N VAL A 197 -5.64 -1.30 -12.23
CA VAL A 197 -4.72 -0.62 -13.17
C VAL A 197 -5.41 -0.40 -14.50
N ARG A 198 -6.07 -1.43 -15.04
CA ARG A 198 -6.88 -1.36 -16.27
C ARG A 198 -7.89 -0.23 -16.15
N HIS A 199 -8.67 -0.19 -15.07
CA HIS A 199 -9.68 0.85 -14.82
C HIS A 199 -9.12 2.28 -14.90
N TYR A 200 -8.00 2.59 -14.23
CA TYR A 200 -7.44 3.95 -14.27
C TYR A 200 -6.79 4.30 -15.61
N LYS A 201 -6.15 3.32 -16.27
CA LYS A 201 -5.57 3.50 -17.59
C LYS A 201 -6.64 3.77 -18.65
N SER A 202 -7.79 3.09 -18.56
CA SER A 202 -8.96 3.39 -19.38
C SER A 202 -9.44 4.83 -19.22
N ILE A 203 -9.55 5.31 -17.98
CA ILE A 203 -9.95 6.69 -17.71
C ILE A 203 -8.98 7.67 -18.38
N GLN A 204 -7.67 7.44 -18.28
CA GLN A 204 -6.66 8.29 -18.93
C GLN A 204 -6.84 8.36 -20.46
N PHE A 205 -7.02 7.21 -21.11
CA PHE A 205 -7.25 7.16 -22.56
C PHE A 205 -8.57 7.80 -22.99
N ILE A 206 -9.64 7.58 -22.23
CA ILE A 206 -10.97 8.16 -22.51
C ILE A 206 -10.96 9.67 -22.29
N GLN A 207 -10.35 10.17 -21.21
CA GLN A 207 -10.21 11.61 -20.97
C GLN A 207 -9.29 12.29 -21.99
N LYS A 208 -8.29 11.58 -22.52
CA LYS A 208 -7.49 12.06 -23.64
C LYS A 208 -8.33 12.19 -24.93
N ALA A 209 -9.21 11.23 -25.21
CA ALA A 209 -10.13 11.28 -26.35
C ALA A 209 -11.23 12.35 -26.17
N PHE A 210 -11.70 12.54 -24.93
CA PHE A 210 -12.79 13.45 -24.57
C PHE A 210 -12.40 14.29 -23.35
N PRO A 211 -11.69 15.42 -23.54
CA PRO A 211 -11.23 16.27 -22.43
C PRO A 211 -12.34 16.90 -21.59
N LYS A 212 -13.56 16.98 -22.15
CA LYS A 212 -14.80 17.47 -21.51
C LYS A 212 -15.82 16.35 -21.49
N ILE A 213 -15.45 15.20 -20.92
CA ILE A 213 -16.23 13.97 -20.94
C ILE A 213 -17.64 14.20 -20.38
N GLU A 214 -17.80 15.08 -19.39
CA GLU A 214 -19.06 15.45 -18.76
C GLU A 214 -20.06 16.14 -19.70
N GLU A 215 -19.60 16.72 -20.81
CA GLU A 215 -20.46 17.33 -21.84
C GLU A 215 -20.94 16.31 -22.89
N THR A 216 -20.45 15.08 -22.83
CA THR A 216 -20.74 14.01 -23.79
C THR A 216 -21.90 13.13 -23.32
N ASP A 217 -22.49 12.36 -24.24
CA ASP A 217 -23.55 11.40 -23.87
C ASP A 217 -22.94 10.13 -23.24
N PHE A 218 -23.18 9.95 -21.94
CA PHE A 218 -22.72 8.78 -21.19
C PHE A 218 -23.36 7.47 -21.66
N ARG A 219 -24.55 7.51 -22.26
CA ARG A 219 -25.23 6.31 -22.77
C ARG A 219 -24.57 5.81 -24.05
N LEU A 220 -24.21 6.74 -24.93
CA LEU A 220 -23.40 6.44 -26.10
C LEU A 220 -22.01 5.91 -25.68
N MET A 221 -21.42 6.45 -24.61
CA MET A 221 -20.16 5.92 -24.08
C MET A 221 -20.30 4.48 -23.54
N ILE A 222 -21.40 4.18 -22.83
CA ILE A 222 -21.73 2.81 -22.40
C ILE A 222 -21.80 1.88 -23.63
N TYR A 223 -22.49 2.31 -24.69
CA TYR A 223 -22.64 1.51 -25.90
C TYR A 223 -21.30 1.21 -26.57
N VAL A 224 -20.45 2.23 -26.77
CA VAL A 224 -19.16 2.09 -27.47
C VAL A 224 -18.17 1.23 -26.68
N LEU A 225 -18.18 1.30 -25.35
CA LEU A 225 -17.24 0.55 -24.52
C LEU A 225 -17.72 -0.85 -24.14
N TYR A 226 -18.97 -1.22 -24.47
CA TYR A 226 -19.62 -2.43 -23.93
C TYR A 226 -18.83 -3.72 -24.17
N GLU A 227 -18.37 -3.95 -25.40
CA GLU A 227 -17.69 -5.18 -25.80
C GLU A 227 -16.33 -5.39 -25.10
N HIS A 228 -15.76 -4.34 -24.48
CA HIS A 228 -14.43 -4.38 -23.88
C HIS A 228 -14.44 -4.53 -22.35
N TYR A 229 -15.60 -4.54 -21.70
CA TYR A 229 -15.68 -4.60 -20.24
C TYR A 229 -16.69 -5.64 -19.76
N SER A 230 -16.36 -6.26 -18.63
CA SER A 230 -17.34 -6.98 -17.85
C SER A 230 -18.37 -6.02 -17.25
N ASP A 231 -19.53 -6.57 -16.97
CA ASP A 231 -20.73 -5.81 -16.62
C ASP A 231 -20.56 -4.78 -15.49
N MET A 232 -19.91 -5.17 -14.40
CA MET A 232 -19.72 -4.31 -13.23
C MET A 232 -18.60 -3.29 -13.45
N ASN A 233 -17.57 -3.67 -14.22
CA ASN A 233 -16.43 -2.81 -14.50
C ASN A 233 -16.83 -1.63 -15.39
N LEU A 234 -17.68 -1.86 -16.41
CA LEU A 234 -18.21 -0.79 -17.26
C LEU A 234 -19.00 0.24 -16.45
N ALA A 235 -19.88 -0.24 -15.56
CA ALA A 235 -20.72 0.65 -14.75
C ALA A 235 -19.89 1.52 -13.80
N SER A 236 -18.89 0.95 -13.12
CA SER A 236 -17.95 1.70 -12.28
C SER A 236 -17.12 2.70 -13.08
N LEU A 237 -16.64 2.33 -14.27
CA LEU A 237 -15.88 3.20 -15.16
C LEU A 237 -16.70 4.44 -15.57
N ILE A 238 -17.91 4.21 -16.08
CA ILE A 238 -18.82 5.27 -16.50
C ILE A 238 -19.23 6.15 -15.33
N ALA A 239 -19.55 5.55 -14.19
CA ALA A 239 -19.90 6.31 -12.98
C ALA A 239 -18.77 7.25 -12.55
N GLN A 240 -17.52 6.79 -12.62
CA GLN A 240 -16.38 7.65 -12.29
C GLN A 240 -16.14 8.75 -13.32
N LEU A 241 -16.27 8.46 -14.62
CA LEU A 241 -16.07 9.44 -15.69
C LEU A 241 -17.12 10.57 -15.66
N TYR A 242 -18.37 10.25 -15.34
CA TYR A 242 -19.50 11.19 -15.41
C TYR A 242 -20.02 11.67 -14.05
N GLY A 243 -19.44 11.21 -12.94
CA GLY A 243 -19.89 11.56 -11.59
C GLY A 243 -21.27 10.99 -11.24
N LEU A 244 -21.57 9.77 -11.70
CA LEU A 244 -22.85 9.09 -11.49
C LEU A 244 -22.77 8.06 -10.36
N ASN A 245 -23.92 7.52 -9.97
CA ASN A 245 -23.96 6.35 -9.07
C ASN A 245 -23.71 5.06 -9.89
N PRO A 246 -22.74 4.22 -9.52
CA PRO A 246 -22.42 2.99 -10.26
C PRO A 246 -23.55 1.97 -10.28
N MET A 247 -24.39 1.90 -9.23
CA MET A 247 -25.52 0.98 -9.20
C MET A 247 -26.61 1.38 -10.19
N ASP A 248 -26.89 2.69 -10.31
CA ASP A 248 -27.88 3.19 -11.26
C ASP A 248 -27.44 2.87 -12.70
N VAL A 249 -26.16 3.14 -13.02
CA VAL A 249 -25.60 2.79 -14.33
C VAL A 249 -25.69 1.29 -14.60
N TYR A 250 -25.35 0.46 -13.61
CA TYR A 250 -25.36 -1.00 -13.75
C TYR A 250 -26.75 -1.56 -14.07
N PHE A 251 -27.81 -1.05 -13.42
CA PHE A 251 -29.17 -1.54 -13.66
C PHE A 251 -29.80 -1.01 -14.96
N GLU A 252 -29.31 0.12 -15.48
CA GLU A 252 -29.91 0.76 -16.65
C GLU A 252 -29.18 0.47 -17.96
N LYS A 253 -27.88 0.13 -17.93
CA LYS A 253 -27.04 -0.02 -19.13
C LYS A 253 -27.61 -0.93 -20.21
N GLU A 254 -28.29 -2.03 -19.86
CA GLU A 254 -28.88 -2.95 -20.84
C GLU A 254 -29.94 -2.26 -21.71
N LYS A 255 -30.64 -1.26 -21.14
CA LYS A 255 -31.59 -0.45 -21.91
C LYS A 255 -30.87 0.40 -22.95
N PHE A 256 -29.72 0.96 -22.59
CA PHE A 256 -28.91 1.79 -23.48
C PHE A 256 -28.32 0.95 -24.62
N ILE A 257 -27.85 -0.25 -24.31
CA ILE A 257 -27.24 -1.15 -25.30
C ILE A 257 -28.28 -1.73 -26.27
N GLN A 258 -29.41 -2.24 -25.76
CA GLN A 258 -30.34 -3.05 -26.56
C GLN A 258 -31.52 -2.25 -27.15
N ARG A 259 -31.86 -1.09 -26.61
CA ARG A 259 -33.12 -0.40 -26.93
C ARG A 259 -32.96 1.00 -27.51
N GLU A 260 -31.83 1.66 -27.30
CA GLU A 260 -31.56 2.95 -27.93
C GLU A 260 -31.04 2.76 -29.35
N LYS A 261 -31.55 3.56 -30.29
CA LYS A 261 -30.97 3.68 -31.64
C LYS A 261 -30.05 4.88 -31.63
N TYR A 262 -28.74 4.63 -31.53
CA TYR A 262 -27.75 5.67 -31.66
C TYR A 262 -27.57 6.06 -33.13
N ASP A 263 -27.22 7.32 -33.35
CA ASP A 263 -26.82 7.80 -34.67
C ASP A 263 -25.47 7.20 -35.06
N GLU A 264 -25.40 6.56 -36.23
CA GLU A 264 -24.18 5.84 -36.67
C GLU A 264 -22.99 6.80 -36.81
N GLN A 265 -23.23 8.04 -37.22
CA GLN A 265 -22.16 9.03 -37.33
C GLN A 265 -21.60 9.39 -35.95
N ALA A 266 -22.46 9.59 -34.94
CA ALA A 266 -22.02 9.83 -33.56
C ALA A 266 -21.21 8.65 -32.97
N VAL A 267 -21.63 7.40 -33.25
CA VAL A 267 -20.88 6.19 -32.84
C VAL A 267 -19.48 6.18 -33.48
N GLN A 268 -19.40 6.38 -34.80
CA GLN A 268 -18.13 6.41 -35.53
C GLN A 268 -17.21 7.54 -35.04
N GLU A 269 -17.77 8.71 -34.71
CA GLU A 269 -17.01 9.82 -34.14
C GLU A 269 -16.41 9.47 -32.77
N TYR A 270 -17.13 8.73 -31.93
CA TYR A 270 -16.60 8.27 -30.64
C TYR A 270 -15.49 7.23 -30.82
N GLU A 271 -15.73 6.22 -31.67
CA GLU A 271 -14.74 5.19 -31.97
C GLU A 271 -13.46 5.79 -32.59
N ALA A 272 -13.59 6.75 -33.49
CA ALA A 272 -12.44 7.44 -34.09
C ALA A 272 -11.61 8.16 -33.02
N LYS A 273 -12.25 8.89 -32.10
CA LYS A 273 -11.55 9.59 -31.01
C LYS A 273 -10.85 8.63 -30.05
N LEU A 274 -11.48 7.50 -29.70
CA LEU A 274 -10.87 6.47 -28.86
C LEU A 274 -9.68 5.81 -29.56
N ARG A 275 -9.76 5.59 -30.88
CA ARG A 275 -8.64 5.09 -31.68
C ARG A 275 -7.48 6.09 -31.70
N GLU A 276 -7.76 7.37 -31.95
CA GLU A 276 -6.75 8.43 -31.93
C GLU A 276 -6.09 8.61 -30.56
N SER A 277 -6.79 8.31 -29.46
CA SER A 277 -6.19 8.35 -28.13
C SER A 277 -5.24 7.18 -27.87
N GLY A 278 -5.35 6.09 -28.65
CA GLY A 278 -4.64 4.83 -28.48
C GLY A 278 -5.36 3.83 -27.59
N PHE A 279 -6.65 4.06 -27.28
CA PHE A 279 -7.42 3.18 -26.39
C PHE A 279 -7.52 1.75 -26.93
N TYR A 280 -7.91 1.58 -28.19
CA TYR A 280 -8.09 0.25 -28.77
C TYR A 280 -6.78 -0.51 -28.95
N ASP A 281 -5.72 0.16 -29.43
CA ASP A 281 -4.38 -0.43 -29.54
C ASP A 281 -3.90 -0.97 -28.18
N TRP A 282 -4.18 -0.22 -27.09
CA TRP A 282 -3.85 -0.66 -25.75
C TRP A 282 -4.69 -1.85 -25.26
N VAL A 283 -6.01 -1.84 -25.51
CA VAL A 283 -6.90 -2.93 -25.10
C VAL A 283 -6.53 -4.23 -25.82
N GLU A 284 -6.21 -4.18 -27.10
CA GLU A 284 -5.78 -5.34 -27.89
C GLU A 284 -4.43 -5.92 -27.44
N ASP A 285 -3.50 -5.09 -26.93
CA ASP A 285 -2.21 -5.54 -26.40
C ASP A 285 -2.32 -6.25 -25.03
N GLU A 286 -3.45 -6.13 -24.32
CA GLU A 286 -3.69 -6.75 -23.00
C GLU A 286 -4.58 -8.01 -23.04
N GLU A 287 -5.15 -8.38 -24.19
CA GLU A 287 -5.90 -9.63 -24.43
C GLU A 287 -5.02 -10.81 -24.91
#